data_AF-A0AA92EDZ8-F1
#
_entry.id   AF-A0AA92EDZ8-F1
#
_cell.length_a   1.000
_cell.length_b   1.000
_cell.length_c   1.000
_cell.angle_alpha   90.00
_cell.angle_beta   90.00
_cell.angle_gamma   90.00
#
_symmetry.space_group_name_H-M   'P 1'
#
loop_
_entity.id
_entity.type
_entity.pdbx_description
1 polymer ?
#
loop_
_entity_poly.entity_id
_entity_poly.type
_entity_poly.pdbx_seq_one_letter_code
_entity_poly.pdbx_strand_id
1 'polypeptide(L)'
;MKFFFDNNLSQHLAHAIRERCQVEEHVREVVHLRDKFAPNAKDHDWIRALAFEGGSVVLSQDGLRKNDLEREALRTSGLIVFVLQRQWSGHRHWDKAHNFVRWWPSVMEQSRKIKGGAAFRIPWRHTGGGRFEQVRL
;
A
#
# COMPACT_ATOMS: atom_id res chain seq x y z
N MET A 1 -12.28 1.98 4.29
CA MET A 1 -11.28 1.39 3.37
C MET A 1 -10.52 0.29 4.07
N LYS A 2 -9.95 -0.67 3.33
CA LYS A 2 -9.02 -1.68 3.87
C LYS A 2 -7.62 -1.38 3.34
N PHE A 3 -6.60 -1.43 4.18
CA PHE A 3 -5.20 -1.25 3.76
C PHE A 3 -4.45 -2.56 3.90
N PHE A 4 -3.81 -2.98 2.82
CA PHE A 4 -3.08 -4.22 2.71
C PHE A 4 -1.60 -3.93 2.51
N PHE A 5 -0.75 -4.42 3.41
CA PHE A 5 0.70 -4.28 3.32
C PHE A 5 1.29 -5.54 2.73
N ASP A 6 1.98 -5.39 1.61
CA ASP A 6 2.73 -6.46 0.97
C ASP A 6 3.91 -6.93 1.84
N ASN A 7 4.38 -8.16 1.60
CA ASN A 7 5.41 -8.85 2.38
C ASN A 7 6.80 -8.19 2.30
N ASN A 8 7.01 -7.29 1.33
CA ASN A 8 8.24 -6.49 1.24
C ASN A 8 8.25 -5.28 2.20
N LEU A 9 7.13 -5.00 2.87
CA LEU A 9 7.06 -4.05 3.98
C LEU A 9 7.16 -4.78 5.32
N SER A 10 7.56 -4.06 6.37
CA SER A 10 7.65 -4.65 7.70
C SER A 10 6.27 -4.90 8.28
N GLN A 11 5.99 -6.13 8.72
CA GLN A 11 4.78 -6.45 9.50
C GLN A 11 4.61 -5.53 10.71
N HIS A 12 5.71 -5.14 11.38
CA HIS A 12 5.67 -4.25 12.53
C HIS A 12 5.22 -2.84 12.16
N LEU A 13 5.55 -2.36 10.96
CA LEU A 13 5.04 -1.08 10.45
C LEU A 13 3.54 -1.17 10.21
N ALA A 14 3.07 -2.23 9.55
CA ALA A 14 1.64 -2.45 9.30
C ALA A 14 0.85 -2.53 10.62
N HIS A 15 1.38 -3.25 11.60
CA HIS A 15 0.77 -3.39 12.92
C HIS A 15 0.75 -2.07 13.70
N ALA A 16 1.84 -1.31 13.69
CA ALA A 16 1.87 0.02 14.31
C ALA A 16 0.82 0.96 13.68
N ILE A 17 0.69 0.95 12.35
CA ILE A 17 -0.33 1.72 11.64
C ILE A 17 -1.74 1.22 11.98
N ARG A 18 -1.95 -0.10 12.07
CA ARG A 18 -3.22 -0.70 12.51
C ARG A 18 -3.66 -0.17 13.89
N GLU A 19 -2.75 -0.15 14.85
CA GLU A 19 -3.03 0.37 16.20
C GLU A 19 -3.37 1.86 16.16
N ARG A 20 -2.67 2.66 15.34
CA ARG A 20 -2.99 4.09 15.21
C ARG A 20 -4.33 4.34 14.50
N CYS A 21 -4.72 3.48 13.57
CA CYS A 21 -5.98 3.60 12.84
C CYS A 21 -7.22 3.23 13.67
N GLN A 22 -7.09 2.76 14.92
CA GLN A 22 -8.23 2.47 15.79
C GLN A 22 -9.10 3.71 16.07
N VAL A 23 -8.53 4.91 15.97
CA VAL A 23 -9.26 6.18 16.11
C VAL A 23 -9.77 6.74 14.77
N GLU A 24 -9.53 6.06 13.65
CA GLU A 24 -9.87 6.52 12.31
C GLU A 24 -11.13 5.84 11.77
N GLU A 25 -12.29 6.50 11.85
CA GLU A 25 -13.60 5.92 11.51
C GLU A 25 -13.68 5.33 10.08
N HIS A 26 -12.89 5.85 9.14
CA HIS A 26 -12.99 5.45 7.73
C HIS A 26 -11.98 4.35 7.35
N VAL A 27 -11.18 3.89 8.32
CA VAL A 27 -10.24 2.76 8.16
C VAL A 27 -10.86 1.54 8.82
N ARG A 28 -11.34 0.60 8.01
CA ARG A 28 -11.97 -0.64 8.53
C ARG A 28 -10.95 -1.67 8.96
N GLU A 29 -9.82 -1.70 8.26
CA GLU A 29 -8.83 -2.75 8.42
C GLU A 29 -7.48 -2.26 7.92
N VAL A 30 -6.43 -2.63 8.65
CA VAL A 30 -5.04 -2.52 8.22
C VAL A 30 -4.41 -3.88 8.47
N VAL A 31 -4.00 -4.57 7.41
CA VAL A 31 -3.56 -5.96 7.47
C VAL A 31 -2.26 -6.13 6.72
N HIS A 32 -1.34 -6.91 7.29
CA HIS A 32 -0.13 -7.33 6.60
C HIS A 32 -0.39 -8.63 5.84
N LEU A 33 0.33 -8.89 4.74
CA LEU A 33 0.19 -10.11 3.94
C LEU A 33 0.21 -11.36 4.82
N ARG A 34 1.16 -11.46 5.75
CA ARG A 34 1.31 -12.61 6.66
C ARG A 34 0.18 -12.79 7.68
N ASP A 35 -0.62 -11.76 7.91
CA ASP A 35 -1.78 -11.85 8.81
C ASP A 35 -2.98 -12.51 8.09
N LYS A 36 -2.98 -12.55 6.74
CA LYS A 36 -4.12 -12.97 5.92
C LYS A 36 -3.81 -14.11 4.94
N PHE A 37 -2.58 -14.21 4.47
CA PHE A 37 -2.12 -15.18 3.48
C PHE A 37 -0.85 -15.89 3.97
N ALA A 38 -0.56 -17.05 3.37
CA ALA A 38 0.68 -17.75 3.62
C ALA A 38 1.90 -16.88 3.24
N PRO A 39 3.05 -16.98 3.94
CA PRO A 39 4.23 -16.16 3.66
C PRO A 39 4.79 -16.26 2.23
N ASN A 40 4.46 -17.35 1.53
CA ASN A 40 4.85 -17.65 0.16
C ASN A 40 3.70 -17.50 -0.85
N ALA A 41 2.60 -16.83 -0.46
CA ALA A 41 1.50 -16.53 -1.37
C ALA A 41 2.01 -15.75 -2.57
N LYS A 42 1.60 -16.15 -3.78
CA LYS A 42 2.02 -15.49 -5.01
C LYS A 42 1.25 -14.19 -5.19
N ASP A 43 1.89 -13.21 -5.84
CA ASP A 43 1.30 -11.89 -6.05
C ASP A 43 -0.06 -11.94 -6.73
N HIS A 44 -0.20 -12.75 -7.79
CA HIS A 44 -1.49 -12.89 -8.48
C HIS A 44 -2.60 -13.51 -7.63
N ASP A 45 -2.28 -14.34 -6.64
CA ASP A 45 -3.28 -15.03 -5.81
C ASP A 45 -3.92 -14.04 -4.83
N TRP A 46 -3.07 -13.31 -4.09
CA TRP A 46 -3.58 -12.33 -3.14
C TRP A 46 -4.16 -11.09 -3.84
N ILE A 47 -3.62 -10.66 -5.00
CA ILE A 47 -4.20 -9.57 -5.80
C ILE A 47 -5.63 -9.94 -6.22
N ARG A 48 -5.85 -11.16 -6.73
CA ARG A 48 -7.18 -11.63 -7.13
C ARG A 48 -8.14 -11.69 -5.95
N ALA A 49 -7.69 -12.18 -4.80
CA ALA A 49 -8.50 -12.24 -3.59
C ALA A 49 -8.92 -10.83 -3.12
N LEU A 50 -7.98 -9.87 -3.08
CA LEU A 50 -8.27 -8.49 -2.69
C LEU A 50 -9.16 -7.77 -3.70
N ALA A 51 -9.00 -8.07 -5.00
CA ALA A 51 -9.86 -7.55 -6.06
C ALA A 51 -11.32 -8.01 -5.86
N PHE A 52 -11.51 -9.29 -5.57
CA PHE A 52 -12.82 -9.89 -5.30
C PHE A 52 -13.49 -9.28 -4.06
N GLU A 53 -12.73 -9.03 -2.99
CA GLU A 53 -13.25 -8.39 -1.78
C GLU A 53 -13.63 -6.91 -1.98
N GLY A 54 -12.97 -6.23 -2.91
CA GLY A 54 -13.17 -4.82 -3.22
C GLY A 54 -12.73 -3.86 -2.10
N GLY A 55 -12.52 -2.59 -2.47
CA GLY A 55 -12.24 -1.49 -1.53
C GLY A 55 -10.92 -1.61 -0.75
N SER A 56 -9.98 -2.41 -1.27
CA SER A 56 -8.65 -2.60 -0.73
C SER A 56 -7.64 -1.66 -1.37
N VAL A 57 -6.77 -1.08 -0.54
CA VAL A 57 -5.63 -0.25 -0.91
C VAL A 57 -4.37 -1.03 -0.61
N VAL A 58 -3.52 -1.24 -1.60
CA VAL A 58 -2.28 -2.01 -1.48
C VAL A 58 -1.10 -1.07 -1.25
N LEU A 59 -0.27 -1.38 -0.27
CA LEU A 59 1.01 -0.72 0.01
C LEU A 59 2.13 -1.71 -0.31
N SER A 60 3.07 -1.33 -1.17
CA SER A 60 4.21 -2.17 -1.51
C SER A 60 5.50 -1.36 -1.73
N GLN A 61 6.65 -2.00 -1.62
CA GLN A 61 7.96 -1.40 -1.91
C GLN A 61 8.46 -1.70 -3.32
N ASP A 62 8.08 -2.83 -3.91
CA ASP A 62 8.28 -3.10 -5.32
C ASP A 62 6.97 -2.85 -6.08
N GLY A 63 7.04 -2.27 -7.28
CA GLY A 63 5.84 -1.77 -7.94
C GLY A 63 4.85 -2.84 -8.42
N LEU A 64 5.04 -4.12 -8.05
CA LEU A 64 4.22 -5.26 -8.46
C LEU A 64 3.99 -5.31 -9.99
N ARG A 65 5.06 -5.03 -10.73
CA ARG A 65 5.07 -4.89 -12.20
C ARG A 65 6.14 -5.76 -12.85
N LYS A 66 6.57 -6.81 -12.16
CA LYS A 66 7.73 -7.60 -12.58
C LYS A 66 7.41 -8.43 -13.82
N ASN A 67 6.16 -8.87 -13.97
CA ASN A 67 5.68 -9.61 -15.14
C ASN A 67 4.34 -9.05 -15.66
N ASP A 68 3.97 -9.46 -16.88
CA ASP A 68 2.74 -9.00 -17.53
C ASP A 68 1.47 -9.47 -16.82
N LEU A 69 1.55 -10.62 -16.13
CA LEU A 69 0.43 -11.20 -15.40
C LEU A 69 0.07 -10.40 -14.15
N GLU A 70 1.05 -9.91 -13.39
CA GLU A 70 0.87 -8.98 -12.28
C GLU A 70 0.28 -7.65 -12.75
N ARG A 71 0.80 -7.09 -13.86
CA ARG A 71 0.27 -5.84 -14.42
C ARG A 71 -1.18 -5.99 -14.84
N GLU A 72 -1.51 -7.06 -15.56
CA GLU A 72 -2.88 -7.31 -15.98
C GLU A 72 -3.80 -7.54 -14.79
N ALA A 73 -3.35 -8.30 -13.78
CA ALA A 73 -4.10 -8.50 -12.55
C ALA A 73 -4.36 -7.17 -11.84
N LEU A 74 -3.37 -6.29 -11.70
CA LEU A 74 -3.58 -4.98 -11.06
C LEU A 74 -4.50 -4.08 -11.89
N ARG A 75 -4.31 -4.04 -13.21
CA ARG A 75 -5.14 -3.23 -14.13
C ARG A 75 -6.61 -3.64 -14.07
N THR A 76 -6.89 -4.93 -14.01
CA THR A 76 -8.25 -5.48 -13.98
C THR A 76 -8.85 -5.54 -12.57
N SER A 77 -8.01 -5.53 -11.53
CA SER A 77 -8.45 -5.65 -10.13
C SER A 77 -9.23 -4.45 -9.59
N GLY A 78 -9.05 -3.26 -10.18
CA GLY A 78 -9.57 -2.01 -9.63
C GLY A 78 -8.93 -1.61 -8.29
N LEU A 79 -7.83 -2.24 -7.86
CA LEU A 79 -7.13 -1.88 -6.63
C LEU A 79 -6.47 -0.49 -6.73
N ILE A 80 -6.37 0.18 -5.59
CA ILE A 80 -5.53 1.37 -5.44
C ILE A 80 -4.19 0.90 -4.91
N VAL A 81 -3.09 1.27 -5.55
CA VAL A 81 -1.75 0.81 -5.19
C VAL A 81 -0.87 2.00 -4.84
N PHE A 82 -0.25 1.99 -3.68
CA PHE A 82 0.85 2.89 -3.34
C PHE A 82 2.15 2.13 -3.30
N VAL A 83 3.15 2.65 -4.02
CA VAL A 83 4.48 2.08 -4.12
C VAL A 83 5.49 3.02 -3.49
N LEU A 84 6.28 2.55 -2.54
CA LEU A 84 7.37 3.35 -1.99
C LEU A 84 8.44 3.56 -3.08
N GLN A 85 8.90 4.80 -3.27
CA GLN A 85 10.00 5.06 -4.20
C GLN A 85 11.29 4.32 -3.80
N ARG A 86 12.17 4.09 -4.76
CA ARG A 86 13.47 3.40 -4.53
C ARG A 86 14.28 4.01 -3.39
N GLN A 87 14.21 5.33 -3.19
CA GLN A 87 14.94 6.03 -2.11
C GLN A 87 14.63 5.47 -0.72
N TRP A 88 13.41 4.96 -0.48
CA TRP A 88 13.03 4.35 0.79
C TRP A 88 13.94 3.18 1.16
N SER A 89 14.45 2.39 0.20
CA SER A 89 15.23 1.18 0.52
C SER A 89 16.52 1.47 1.28
N GLY A 90 17.13 2.64 1.09
CA GLY A 90 18.38 3.04 1.73
C GLY A 90 18.25 3.48 3.18
N HIS A 91 17.03 3.66 3.70
CA HIS A 91 16.79 4.15 5.06
C HIS A 91 16.59 3.02 6.07
N ARG A 92 16.92 3.30 7.34
CA ARG A 92 16.79 2.34 8.44
C ARG A 92 15.32 2.19 8.86
N HIS A 93 15.06 1.16 9.66
CA HIS A 93 13.70 0.81 10.09
C HIS A 93 12.93 1.99 10.71
N TRP A 94 13.53 2.65 11.71
CA TRP A 94 12.89 3.78 12.41
C TRP A 94 12.69 5.00 11.50
N ASP A 95 13.65 5.30 10.62
CA ASP A 95 13.52 6.41 9.65
C ASP A 95 12.34 6.16 8.70
N LYS A 96 12.23 4.93 8.18
CA LYS A 96 11.10 4.50 7.34
C LYS A 96 9.78 4.63 8.10
N ALA A 97 9.72 4.13 9.34
CA ALA A 97 8.50 4.16 10.13
C ALA A 97 8.05 5.61 10.43
N HIS A 98 8.95 6.45 10.93
CA HIS A 98 8.67 7.86 11.21
C HIS A 98 8.15 8.57 9.96
N ASN A 99 8.84 8.42 8.83
CA ASN A 99 8.45 9.09 7.60
C ASN A 99 7.15 8.53 7.02
N PHE A 100 6.92 7.21 7.09
CA PHE A 100 5.68 6.61 6.62
C PHE A 100 4.47 7.03 7.46
N VAL A 101 4.62 7.12 8.79
CA VAL A 101 3.59 7.68 9.67
C VAL A 101 3.26 9.13 9.28
N ARG A 102 4.27 9.93 8.91
CA ARG A 102 4.06 11.29 8.40
C ARG A 102 3.27 11.32 7.08
N TRP A 103 3.50 10.36 6.19
CA TRP A 103 2.77 10.21 4.92
C TRP A 103 1.35 9.65 5.07
N TRP A 104 1.06 8.98 6.18
CA TRP A 104 -0.17 8.22 6.37
C TRP A 104 -1.46 9.04 6.18
N PRO A 105 -1.59 10.28 6.72
CA PRO A 105 -2.78 11.11 6.47
C PRO A 105 -3.05 11.36 4.98
N SER A 106 -2.00 11.67 4.21
CA SER A 106 -2.12 11.88 2.76
C SER A 106 -2.51 10.59 2.03
N VAL A 107 -2.01 9.43 2.47
CA VAL A 107 -2.39 8.12 1.91
C VAL A 107 -3.88 7.85 2.15
N MET A 108 -4.37 8.11 3.37
CA MET A 108 -5.79 7.96 3.70
C MET A 108 -6.65 8.91 2.87
N GLU A 109 -6.30 10.20 2.81
CA GLU A 109 -7.06 11.20 2.07
C GLU A 109 -7.11 10.88 0.57
N GLN A 110 -5.96 10.53 -0.03
CA GLN A 110 -5.89 10.16 -1.43
C GLN A 110 -6.71 8.90 -1.72
N SER A 111 -6.69 7.91 -0.83
CA SER A 111 -7.47 6.68 -0.98
C SER A 111 -8.99 6.95 -0.99
N ARG A 112 -9.47 7.98 -0.26
CA ARG A 112 -10.89 8.38 -0.25
C ARG A 112 -11.33 9.02 -1.56
N LYS A 113 -10.41 9.67 -2.30
CA LYS A 113 -10.71 10.45 -3.51
C LYS A 113 -10.82 9.60 -4.78
N ILE A 114 -10.44 8.33 -4.73
CA ILE A 114 -10.26 7.49 -5.92
C ILE A 114 -11.24 6.32 -5.89
N LYS A 115 -11.84 6.01 -7.04
CA LYS A 115 -12.80 4.91 -7.21
C LYS A 115 -12.16 3.56 -7.58
N GLY A 116 -10.83 3.43 -7.51
CA GLY A 116 -10.07 2.24 -7.90
C GLY A 116 -9.16 2.42 -9.12
N GLY A 117 -8.38 1.40 -9.43
CA GLY A 117 -7.60 1.27 -10.69
C GLY A 117 -6.50 2.31 -10.84
N ALA A 118 -5.86 2.71 -9.76
CA ALA A 118 -4.86 3.77 -9.75
C ALA A 118 -3.60 3.33 -9.00
N ALA A 119 -2.44 3.74 -9.51
CA ALA A 119 -1.16 3.54 -8.83
C ALA A 119 -0.47 4.88 -8.54
N PHE A 120 0.12 4.97 -7.37
CA PHE A 120 0.85 6.14 -6.88
C PHE A 120 2.21 5.71 -6.36
N ARG A 121 3.20 6.57 -6.53
CA ARG A 121 4.48 6.48 -5.85
C ARG A 121 4.49 7.44 -4.68
N ILE A 122 4.98 6.97 -3.54
CA ILE A 122 5.24 7.77 -2.35
C ILE A 122 6.72 8.16 -2.37
N PRO A 123 7.05 9.44 -2.60
CA PRO A 123 8.42 9.93 -2.48
C PRO A 123 8.95 9.81 -1.06
N TRP A 124 10.28 9.72 -0.92
CA TRP A 124 10.88 9.78 0.42
C TRP A 124 10.59 11.13 1.07
N ARG A 125 10.83 12.23 0.35
CA ARG A 125 10.62 13.57 0.89
C ARG A 125 9.13 13.90 0.95
N HIS A 126 8.62 14.11 2.15
CA HIS A 126 7.28 14.65 2.37
C HIS A 126 7.28 16.18 2.21
N THR A 127 7.10 16.64 0.97
CA THR A 127 7.02 18.07 0.59
C THR A 127 5.58 18.46 0.19
N GLY A 128 5.24 19.74 0.35
CA GLY A 128 4.01 20.33 -0.20
C GLY A 128 2.69 19.67 0.23
N GLY A 129 2.63 19.12 1.45
CA GLY A 129 1.41 18.48 1.99
C GLY A 129 1.22 17.01 1.60
N GLY A 130 2.23 16.36 1.01
CA GLY A 130 2.18 14.94 0.67
C GLY A 130 1.68 14.68 -0.76
N ARG A 131 2.40 15.21 -1.76
CA ARG A 131 2.09 14.98 -3.17
C ARG A 131 2.61 13.64 -3.66
N PHE A 132 1.73 12.85 -4.27
CA PHE A 132 2.07 11.57 -4.89
C PHE A 132 2.46 11.75 -6.36
N GLU A 133 3.30 10.84 -6.86
CA GLU A 133 3.53 10.69 -8.29
C GLU A 133 2.58 9.63 -8.85
N GLN A 134 1.72 10.00 -9.80
CA GLN A 134 0.84 9.02 -10.45
C GLN A 134 1.65 8.10 -11.39
N VAL A 135 1.37 6.81 -11.34
CA VAL A 135 2.01 5.80 -12.18
C VAL A 135 0.95 5.15 -13.07
N ARG A 136 1.24 4.99 -14.36
CA ARG A 136 0.39 4.22 -15.27
C ARG A 136 0.43 2.75 -14.88
N LEU A 137 -0.71 2.13 -14.57
CA LEU A 137 -0.81 0.70 -14.34
C LEU A 137 -0.61 -0.06 -15.65
#